data_AF-A0A8I3A2D2-F1
#
_entry.id   AF-A0A8I3A2D2-F1
#
_cell.length_a   1.000
_cell.length_b   1.000
_cell.length_c   1.000
_cell.angle_alpha   90.00
_cell.angle_beta   90.00
_cell.angle_gamma   90.00
#
_symmetry.space_group_name_H-M   'P 1'
#
loop_
_entity.id
_entity.type
_entity.pdbx_description
1 polymer ?
#
loop_
_entity_poly.entity_id
_entity_poly.type
_entity_poly.pdbx_seq_one_letter_code
_entity_poly.pdbx_strand_id
1 'polypeptide(L)'
;MIFFSRKPKPTTLPPGWPSPYHNKCSQRDCIFPNNPQTVKGVYPCRGVPGGFYCEGTYKISSSRAQATERYLKETAMARRAGEEVQEHRKRTISEMRRPDLNARSTRRARDSPDSGASDDRRHYPGYGPPQRTSHVSRASRPSDVGRPPQLPHKHPSYTGHRTATSQVEAEYITDQIMMNLYPERKIQPRWI
;
A
#
# COMPACT_ATOMS: atom_id res chain seq x y z
N MET A 1 -2.19 52.05 11.04
CA MET A 1 -2.77 50.98 11.88
C MET A 1 -1.87 49.76 11.78
N ILE A 2 -1.21 49.38 12.87
CA ILE A 2 -0.30 48.22 12.89
C ILE A 2 -1.14 46.98 13.20
N PHE A 3 -1.38 46.13 12.21
CA PHE A 3 -2.01 44.83 12.41
C PHE A 3 -0.97 43.88 13.03
N PHE A 4 -1.04 43.70 14.35
CA PHE A 4 -0.31 42.63 15.02
C PHE A 4 -0.91 41.30 14.58
N SER A 5 -0.34 40.70 13.53
CA SER A 5 -0.58 39.31 13.14
C SER A 5 -0.08 38.41 14.28
N ARG A 6 -0.92 38.21 15.29
CA ARG A 6 -0.67 37.24 16.35
C ARG A 6 -0.52 35.89 15.66
N LYS A 7 0.71 35.36 15.66
CA LYS A 7 1.00 34.00 15.18
C LYS A 7 -0.06 33.09 15.82
N PRO A 8 -0.81 32.30 15.03
CA PRO A 8 -1.82 31.43 15.59
C PRO A 8 -1.13 30.54 16.61
N LYS A 9 -1.55 30.63 17.88
CA LYS A 9 -1.04 29.74 18.93
C LYS A 9 -1.26 28.32 18.41
N PRO A 10 -0.21 27.47 18.34
CA PRO A 10 -0.38 26.09 17.97
C PRO A 10 -1.46 25.56 18.89
N THR A 11 -2.55 25.05 18.31
CA THR A 11 -3.64 24.51 19.10
C THR A 11 -3.04 23.42 19.97
N THR A 12 -2.95 23.68 21.27
CA THR A 12 -2.43 22.76 22.30
C THR A 12 -3.43 21.63 22.48
N LEU A 13 -3.63 20.86 21.40
CA LEU A 13 -4.31 19.59 21.47
C LEU A 13 -3.39 18.65 22.27
N PRO A 14 -3.97 17.82 23.16
CA PRO A 14 -3.19 16.85 23.90
C PRO A 14 -2.33 15.97 22.96
N PRO A 15 -1.13 15.56 23.40
CA PRO A 15 -0.35 14.58 22.67
C PRO A 15 -1.15 13.29 22.49
N GLY A 16 -1.09 12.68 21.31
CA GLY A 16 -1.84 11.47 20.97
C GLY A 16 -3.17 11.69 20.25
N TRP A 17 -3.51 12.94 19.92
CA TRP A 17 -4.69 13.21 19.10
C TRP A 17 -4.50 12.71 17.65
N PRO A 18 -5.50 12.03 17.07
CA PRO A 18 -5.35 11.36 15.76
C PRO A 18 -5.14 12.34 14.59
N SER A 19 -5.60 13.58 14.72
CA SER A 19 -5.30 14.63 13.74
C SER A 19 -5.41 16.02 14.38
N PRO A 20 -4.65 17.00 13.87
CA PRO A 20 -4.69 18.39 14.36
C PRO A 20 -6.05 19.08 14.15
N TYR A 21 -6.96 18.49 13.38
CA TYR A 21 -8.29 19.05 13.07
C TYR A 21 -9.42 18.45 13.92
N HIS A 22 -9.11 17.52 14.82
CA HIS A 22 -10.10 17.07 15.81
C HIS A 22 -10.51 18.22 16.72
N ASN A 23 -11.72 18.14 17.28
CA ASN A 23 -12.35 19.24 17.99
C ASN A 23 -12.55 18.90 19.47
N LYS A 24 -12.14 19.81 20.35
CA LYS A 24 -12.37 19.69 21.78
C LYS A 24 -13.83 20.00 22.11
N CYS A 25 -14.42 19.17 22.96
CA CYS A 25 -15.72 19.42 23.55
C CYS A 25 -15.71 20.70 24.42
N SER A 26 -16.88 21.32 24.59
CA SER A 26 -17.11 22.43 25.51
C SER A 26 -16.99 22.01 26.98
N GLN A 27 -17.23 20.74 27.30
CA GLN A 27 -17.07 20.19 28.64
C GLN A 27 -15.58 20.09 28.99
N ARG A 28 -15.19 20.63 30.15
CA ARG A 28 -13.78 20.78 30.55
C ARG A 28 -13.07 19.43 30.67
N ASP A 29 -13.78 18.45 31.24
CA ASP A 29 -13.25 17.12 31.56
C ASP A 29 -13.41 16.11 30.40
N CYS A 30 -14.06 16.52 29.31
CA CYS A 30 -14.19 15.67 28.13
C CYS A 30 -12.92 15.75 27.28
N ILE A 31 -12.11 14.69 27.35
CA ILE A 31 -10.89 14.50 26.56
C ILE A 31 -11.14 13.82 25.20
N PHE A 32 -12.40 13.57 24.84
CA PHE A 32 -12.73 12.83 23.63
C PHE A 32 -12.41 13.65 22.36
N PRO A 33 -11.63 13.10 21.40
CA PRO A 33 -11.30 13.77 20.17
C PRO A 33 -12.48 13.71 19.19
N ASN A 34 -13.31 14.77 19.12
CA ASN A 34 -14.43 14.79 18.18
C ASN A 34 -13.95 14.91 16.74
N ASN A 35 -14.59 14.17 15.83
CA ASN A 35 -14.20 14.12 14.43
C ASN A 35 -14.14 15.52 13.78
N PRO A 36 -13.20 15.74 12.85
CA PRO A 36 -13.16 16.96 12.05
C PRO A 36 -14.49 17.16 11.30
N GLN A 37 -14.92 18.41 11.17
CA GLN A 37 -16.14 18.79 10.45
C GLN A 37 -15.79 19.77 9.34
N THR A 38 -16.33 19.55 8.15
CA THR A 38 -16.13 20.40 6.97
C THR A 38 -17.18 21.51 6.85
N VAL A 39 -18.16 21.54 7.76
CA VAL A 39 -19.23 22.53 7.77
C VAL A 39 -19.18 23.33 9.07
N LYS A 40 -19.42 24.64 8.97
CA LYS A 40 -19.55 25.53 10.13
C LYS A 40 -20.81 25.17 10.90
N GLY A 41 -20.71 25.04 12.22
CA GLY A 41 -21.87 24.71 13.05
C GLY A 41 -21.54 24.43 14.50
N VAL A 42 -22.57 24.02 15.24
CA VAL A 42 -22.45 23.47 16.60
C VAL A 42 -22.86 22.01 16.52
N TYR A 43 -22.00 21.13 17.02
CA TYR A 43 -22.18 19.69 16.91
C TYR A 43 -22.17 19.03 18.30
N PRO A 44 -22.96 17.97 18.51
CA PRO A 44 -22.96 17.22 19.75
C PRO A 44 -21.65 16.44 19.90
N CYS A 45 -21.11 16.41 21.11
CA CYS A 45 -19.97 15.57 21.44
C CYS A 45 -20.37 14.10 21.38
N ARG A 46 -19.48 13.25 20.84
CA ARG A 46 -19.68 11.80 20.79
C ARG A 46 -18.88 11.03 21.84
N GLY A 47 -18.28 11.77 22.79
CA GLY A 47 -17.46 11.18 23.83
C GLY A 47 -18.28 10.42 24.86
N VAL A 48 -17.69 9.36 25.39
CA VAL A 48 -18.30 8.54 26.46
C VAL A 48 -17.34 8.47 27.66
N PRO A 49 -17.04 9.59 28.34
CA PRO A 49 -16.16 9.57 29.51
C PRO A 49 -16.79 8.75 30.64
N GLY A 50 -16.09 7.72 31.12
CA GLY A 50 -16.57 6.89 32.24
C GLY A 50 -17.82 6.06 31.95
N GLY A 51 -18.16 5.82 30.69
CA GLY A 51 -19.32 5.01 30.29
C GLY A 51 -20.61 5.79 30.04
N PHE A 52 -20.64 7.11 30.25
CA PHE A 52 -21.80 7.96 30.00
C PHE A 52 -21.58 8.89 28.80
N TYR A 53 -22.62 9.12 28.01
CA TYR A 53 -22.56 10.05 26.88
C TYR A 53 -22.29 11.48 27.37
N CYS A 54 -21.32 12.13 26.73
CA CYS A 54 -21.01 13.53 26.97
C CYS A 54 -22.04 14.43 26.27
N GLU A 55 -22.90 15.09 27.04
CA GLU A 55 -23.91 16.05 26.55
C GLU A 55 -23.32 17.40 26.06
N GLY A 56 -21.99 17.54 26.14
CA GLY A 56 -21.30 18.72 25.63
C GLY A 56 -21.43 18.89 24.13
N THR A 57 -21.10 20.09 23.66
CA THR A 57 -21.09 20.42 22.23
C THR A 57 -19.73 20.96 21.83
N TYR A 58 -19.45 21.07 20.54
CA TYR A 58 -18.26 21.77 20.05
C TYR A 58 -18.64 22.67 18.87
N LYS A 59 -17.96 23.81 18.76
CA LYS A 59 -18.22 24.84 17.76
C LYS A 59 -17.16 24.81 16.67
N ILE A 60 -17.59 24.85 15.42
CA ILE A 60 -16.73 24.87 14.24
C ILE A 60 -16.89 26.21 13.53
N SER A 61 -15.82 26.98 13.43
CA SER A 61 -15.78 28.21 12.64
C SER A 61 -15.68 27.89 11.14
N SER A 62 -16.09 28.84 10.29
CA SER A 62 -15.93 28.71 8.83
C SER A 62 -14.47 28.48 8.42
N SER A 63 -13.54 29.20 9.05
CA SER A 63 -12.10 29.04 8.81
C SER A 63 -11.59 27.63 9.15
N ARG A 64 -12.07 27.04 10.25
CA ARG A 64 -11.68 25.70 10.69
C ARG A 64 -12.30 24.61 9.82
N ALA A 65 -13.55 24.81 9.39
CA ALA A 65 -14.23 23.95 8.43
C ALA A 65 -13.46 23.87 7.09
N GLN A 66 -13.08 25.03 6.53
CA GLN A 66 -12.29 25.09 5.29
C GLN A 66 -10.89 24.48 5.46
N ALA A 67 -10.23 24.71 6.60
CA ALA A 67 -8.92 24.11 6.86
C ALA A 67 -9.00 22.57 6.97
N THR A 68 -10.07 22.07 7.59
CA THR A 68 -10.38 20.64 7.67
C THR A 68 -10.61 20.05 6.28
N GLU A 69 -11.39 20.73 5.43
CA GLU A 69 -11.65 20.30 4.06
C GLU A 69 -10.35 20.21 3.24
N ARG A 70 -9.49 21.24 3.33
CA ARG A 70 -8.18 21.25 2.66
C ARG A 70 -7.32 20.07 3.12
N TYR A 71 -7.24 19.83 4.43
CA TYR A 71 -6.48 18.72 4.99
C TYR A 71 -6.99 17.36 4.53
N LEU A 72 -8.31 17.15 4.53
CA LEU A 72 -8.90 15.90 4.06
C LEU A 72 -8.63 15.68 2.57
N LYS A 73 -8.70 16.75 1.76
CA LYS A 73 -8.37 16.72 0.33
C LYS A 73 -6.90 16.38 0.10
N GLU A 74 -6.00 17.02 0.83
CA GLU A 74 -4.55 16.77 0.76
C GLU A 74 -4.20 15.34 1.15
N THR A 75 -4.76 14.85 2.27
CA THR A 75 -4.53 13.47 2.74
C THR A 75 -5.06 12.45 1.73
N ALA A 76 -6.23 12.70 1.12
CA ALA A 76 -6.79 11.83 0.09
C ALA A 76 -5.93 11.81 -1.18
N MET A 77 -5.39 12.96 -1.60
CA MET A 77 -4.47 13.04 -2.74
C MET A 77 -3.14 12.33 -2.43
N ALA A 78 -2.58 12.53 -1.23
CA ALA A 78 -1.36 11.85 -0.80
C ALA A 78 -1.53 10.33 -0.78
N ARG A 79 -2.69 9.82 -0.34
CA ARG A 79 -2.98 8.38 -0.37
C ARG A 79 -3.02 7.84 -1.81
N ARG A 80 -3.71 8.53 -2.72
CA ARG A 80 -3.77 8.12 -4.14
C ARG A 80 -2.37 8.14 -4.79
N ALA A 81 -1.60 9.20 -4.56
CA ALA A 81 -0.23 9.30 -5.07
C ALA A 81 0.66 8.17 -4.52
N GLY A 82 0.52 7.83 -3.24
CA GLY A 82 1.23 6.70 -2.63
C GLY A 82 0.87 5.35 -3.26
N GLU A 83 -0.41 5.14 -3.54
CA GLU A 83 -0.91 3.94 -4.24
C GLU A 83 -0.36 3.85 -5.67
N GLU A 84 -0.35 4.96 -6.42
CA GLU A 84 0.20 5.04 -7.78
C GLU A 84 1.71 4.74 -7.81
N VAL A 85 2.48 5.30 -6.88
CA VAL A 85 3.92 5.02 -6.74
C VAL A 85 4.16 3.55 -6.41
N GLN A 86 3.35 2.98 -5.52
CA GLN A 86 3.44 1.56 -5.17
C GLN A 86 3.10 0.66 -6.36
N GLU A 87 2.08 1.02 -7.14
CA GLU A 87 1.72 0.29 -8.36
C GLU A 87 2.82 0.40 -9.42
N HIS A 88 3.36 1.60 -9.65
CA HIS A 88 4.48 1.81 -10.55
C HIS A 88 5.67 0.93 -10.15
N ARG A 89 6.03 0.91 -8.86
CA ARG A 89 7.08 0.04 -8.34
C ARG A 89 6.80 -1.44 -8.61
N LYS A 90 5.56 -1.90 -8.43
CA LYS A 90 5.18 -3.29 -8.74
C LYS A 90 5.33 -3.60 -10.24
N ARG A 91 4.91 -2.68 -11.12
CA ARG A 91 5.06 -2.81 -12.58
C ARG A 91 6.54 -2.93 -12.97
N THR A 92 7.40 -2.02 -12.51
CA THR A 92 8.84 -2.05 -12.77
C THR A 92 9.49 -3.35 -12.27
N ILE A 93 9.15 -3.82 -11.07
CA ILE A 93 9.67 -5.09 -10.54
C ILE A 93 9.21 -6.28 -11.40
N SER A 94 7.93 -6.30 -11.82
CA SER A 94 7.38 -7.37 -12.65
C SER A 94 7.99 -7.41 -14.05
N GLU A 95 8.37 -6.24 -14.59
CA GLU A 95 9.03 -6.10 -15.89
C GLU A 95 10.45 -6.64 -15.84
N MET A 96 11.25 -6.29 -14.84
CA MET A 96 12.61 -6.83 -14.65
C MET A 96 12.61 -8.35 -14.41
N ARG A 97 11.53 -8.90 -13.82
CA ARG A 97 11.41 -10.33 -13.55
C ARG A 97 10.96 -11.14 -14.77
N ARG A 98 10.49 -10.50 -15.85
CA ARG A 98 10.13 -11.23 -17.06
C ARG A 98 11.41 -11.84 -17.66
N PRO A 99 11.48 -13.17 -17.81
CA PRO A 99 12.57 -13.80 -18.54
C PRO A 99 12.60 -13.20 -19.94
N ASP A 100 13.78 -12.75 -20.37
CA ASP A 100 13.98 -12.23 -21.72
C ASP A 100 13.70 -13.35 -22.74
N LEU A 101 12.46 -13.41 -23.23
CA LEU A 101 12.02 -14.38 -24.22
C LEU A 101 12.74 -14.17 -25.55
N ASN A 102 13.26 -12.97 -25.80
CA ASN A 102 14.05 -12.68 -27.00
C ASN A 102 15.47 -13.24 -26.91
N ALA A 103 16.04 -13.36 -25.71
CA ALA A 103 17.35 -14.00 -25.51
C ALA A 103 17.34 -15.51 -25.81
N ARG A 104 16.17 -16.19 -25.77
CA ARG A 104 16.04 -17.60 -26.18
C ARG A 104 15.89 -17.78 -27.69
N SER A 105 15.38 -16.78 -28.42
CA SER A 105 15.15 -16.88 -29.87
C SER A 105 16.47 -16.83 -30.67
N THR A 106 17.42 -15.98 -30.26
CA THR A 106 18.70 -15.81 -30.98
C THR A 106 19.65 -17.01 -30.90
N ARG A 107 19.46 -17.93 -29.95
CA ARG A 107 20.26 -19.18 -29.89
C ARG A 107 19.72 -20.33 -30.73
N ARG A 108 18.45 -20.31 -31.15
CA ARG A 108 17.88 -21.38 -32.01
C ARG A 108 17.97 -21.09 -33.51
N ALA A 109 18.34 -19.86 -33.90
CA ALA A 109 18.45 -19.48 -35.31
C ALA A 109 19.81 -19.82 -35.96
N ARG A 110 20.77 -20.42 -35.22
CA ARG A 110 22.10 -20.73 -35.77
C ARG A 110 22.29 -22.17 -36.25
N ASP A 111 21.34 -23.07 -35.96
CA ASP A 111 21.42 -24.50 -36.31
C ASP A 111 20.17 -25.00 -37.08
N SER A 112 19.51 -24.15 -37.87
CA SER A 112 18.55 -24.65 -38.88
C SER A 112 19.26 -24.79 -40.22
N PRO A 113 19.59 -26.01 -40.66
CA PRO A 113 20.05 -26.24 -42.02
C PRO A 113 18.91 -25.92 -42.99
N ASP A 114 19.29 -25.14 -43.99
CA ASP A 114 18.55 -24.78 -45.18
C ASP A 114 17.83 -26.01 -45.76
N SER A 115 16.50 -25.99 -45.73
CA SER A 115 15.66 -26.92 -46.48
C SER A 115 14.70 -26.04 -47.26
N GLY A 116 15.13 -25.69 -48.47
CA GLY A 116 14.27 -25.08 -49.46
C GLY A 116 13.09 -26.00 -49.79
N ALA A 117 11.90 -25.41 -49.91
CA ALA A 117 10.86 -25.89 -50.80
C ALA A 117 9.77 -24.80 -50.95
N SER A 118 9.64 -24.33 -52.19
CA SER A 118 8.40 -24.01 -52.89
C SER A 118 7.39 -23.02 -52.28
N ASP A 119 7.42 -21.82 -52.85
CA ASP A 119 6.37 -21.30 -53.75
C ASP A 119 5.11 -22.19 -53.90
N ASP A 120 3.95 -21.73 -53.39
CA ASP A 120 2.77 -21.52 -54.25
C ASP A 120 1.66 -20.72 -53.51
N ARG A 121 1.07 -19.81 -54.28
CA ARG A 121 -0.23 -19.12 -54.16
C ARG A 121 -1.18 -19.52 -52.99
N ARG A 122 -1.81 -18.51 -52.39
CA ARG A 122 -3.16 -18.04 -52.83
C ARG A 122 -3.61 -16.77 -52.09
N HIS A 123 -3.89 -15.75 -52.89
CA HIS A 123 -4.86 -14.69 -52.63
C HIS A 123 -6.19 -15.28 -52.13
N TYR A 124 -6.73 -14.76 -51.04
CA TYR A 124 -8.16 -14.83 -50.75
C TYR A 124 -8.62 -13.50 -50.12
N PRO A 125 -9.46 -12.71 -50.79
CA PRO A 125 -10.15 -11.57 -50.19
C PRO A 125 -11.47 -12.06 -49.60
N GLY A 126 -11.69 -11.85 -48.29
CA GLY A 126 -12.88 -12.38 -47.61
C GLY A 126 -13.30 -11.55 -46.40
N TYR A 127 -14.19 -10.60 -46.66
CA TYR A 127 -15.22 -9.99 -45.81
C TYR A 127 -15.38 -10.43 -44.33
N GLY A 128 -15.45 -9.43 -43.44
CA GLY A 128 -16.51 -9.34 -42.42
C GLY A 128 -16.15 -9.72 -40.98
N PRO A 129 -16.44 -8.86 -39.96
CA PRO A 129 -16.25 -9.16 -38.54
C PRO A 129 -17.51 -9.81 -37.93
N PRO A 130 -17.35 -10.58 -36.83
CA PRO A 130 -18.34 -10.46 -35.77
C PRO A 130 -17.77 -10.42 -34.34
N GLN A 131 -18.26 -9.41 -33.61
CA GLN A 131 -18.89 -9.49 -32.29
C GLN A 131 -18.16 -10.09 -31.07
N ARG A 132 -17.95 -9.17 -30.12
CA ARG A 132 -18.13 -9.30 -28.66
C ARG A 132 -18.89 -10.56 -28.23
N THR A 133 -18.27 -11.33 -27.33
CA THR A 133 -19.00 -12.03 -26.27
C THR A 133 -18.31 -11.81 -24.93
N SER A 134 -19.03 -11.10 -24.07
CA SER A 134 -18.80 -10.92 -22.65
C SER A 134 -19.06 -12.23 -21.91
N HIS A 135 -18.03 -12.83 -21.32
CA HIS A 135 -18.21 -13.93 -20.36
C HIS A 135 -18.28 -13.39 -18.93
N VAL A 136 -19.50 -13.46 -18.43
CA VAL A 136 -19.96 -13.20 -17.08
C VAL A 136 -19.41 -14.26 -16.12
N SER A 137 -19.13 -13.79 -14.91
CA SER A 137 -18.88 -14.48 -13.65
C SER A 137 -19.57 -15.84 -13.50
N ARG A 138 -18.80 -16.86 -13.10
CA ARG A 138 -19.36 -18.10 -12.52
C ARG A 138 -18.86 -18.27 -11.09
N ALA A 139 -19.67 -17.80 -10.14
CA ALA A 139 -19.62 -18.23 -8.75
C ALA A 139 -20.46 -19.50 -8.58
N SER A 140 -19.88 -20.55 -8.00
CA SER A 140 -20.48 -21.81 -7.50
C SER A 140 -19.29 -22.70 -7.11
N ARG A 141 -19.04 -23.19 -5.90
CA ARG A 141 -19.84 -23.45 -4.70
C ARG A 141 -18.90 -23.59 -3.48
N PRO A 142 -19.43 -23.50 -2.25
CA PRO A 142 -18.74 -23.89 -1.02
C PRO A 142 -19.00 -25.36 -0.66
N SER A 143 -18.10 -25.90 0.18
CA SER A 143 -18.15 -27.17 0.93
C SER A 143 -17.22 -28.25 0.38
N ASP A 144 -16.10 -28.45 1.08
CA ASP A 144 -15.89 -29.76 1.70
C ASP A 144 -15.10 -29.60 3.00
N VAL A 145 -15.78 -30.01 4.08
CA VAL A 145 -15.23 -30.24 5.41
C VAL A 145 -14.60 -31.62 5.35
N GLY A 146 -13.29 -31.72 5.53
CA GLY A 146 -12.70 -33.04 5.74
C GLY A 146 -11.18 -33.13 5.59
N ARG A 147 -10.55 -33.43 6.74
CA ARG A 147 -9.27 -34.14 6.91
C ARG A 147 -8.00 -33.27 6.93
N PRO A 148 -7.40 -33.05 8.12
CA PRO A 148 -6.01 -32.62 8.20
C PRO A 148 -5.08 -33.75 7.72
N PRO A 149 -4.19 -33.53 6.73
CA PRO A 149 -3.13 -34.47 6.44
C PRO A 149 -2.08 -34.40 7.56
N GLN A 150 -1.80 -35.55 8.17
CA GLN A 150 -0.74 -35.69 9.15
C GLN A 150 0.62 -35.37 8.53
N LEU A 151 1.41 -34.59 9.27
CA LEU A 151 2.78 -34.21 8.96
C LEU A 151 3.71 -35.43 9.09
N PRO A 152 4.45 -35.84 8.05
CA PRO A 152 5.66 -36.61 8.26
C PRO A 152 6.76 -35.66 8.73
N HIS A 153 7.22 -35.85 9.97
CA HIS A 153 8.45 -35.25 10.49
C HIS A 153 9.63 -35.67 9.61
N LYS A 154 10.00 -34.82 8.64
CA LYS A 154 11.28 -34.90 7.96
C LYS A 154 12.33 -34.20 8.81
N HIS A 155 13.24 -35.00 9.36
CA HIS A 155 14.51 -34.55 9.92
C HIS A 155 15.23 -33.62 8.91
N PRO A 156 15.79 -32.48 9.35
CA PRO A 156 16.63 -31.67 8.48
C PRO A 156 17.98 -32.38 8.32
N SER A 157 18.15 -33.03 7.18
CA SER A 157 19.46 -33.44 6.69
C SER A 157 20.28 -32.18 6.43
N TYR A 158 21.31 -31.96 7.25
CA TYR A 158 22.24 -30.85 7.11
C TYR A 158 23.18 -31.11 5.92
N THR A 159 22.67 -30.92 4.71
CA THR A 159 23.49 -30.78 3.50
C THR A 159 23.85 -29.30 3.36
N GLY A 160 25.14 -28.99 3.46
CA GLY A 160 25.68 -27.64 3.38
C GLY A 160 25.23 -26.92 2.10
N HIS A 161 24.16 -26.14 2.22
CA HIS A 161 23.71 -25.26 1.16
C HIS A 161 24.57 -24.00 1.19
N ARG A 162 25.40 -23.86 0.16
CA ARG A 162 26.00 -22.59 -0.22
C ARG A 162 24.89 -21.53 -0.22
N THR A 163 24.98 -20.56 0.68
CA THR A 163 23.98 -19.49 0.82
C THR A 163 23.80 -18.81 -0.54
N ALA A 164 22.55 -18.79 -1.02
CA ALA A 164 22.23 -18.08 -2.26
C ALA A 164 22.58 -16.60 -2.06
N THR A 165 23.18 -15.96 -3.07
CA THR A 165 23.58 -14.54 -3.02
C THR A 165 22.45 -13.61 -2.57
N SER A 166 21.21 -13.95 -2.92
CA SER A 166 20.01 -13.23 -2.49
C SER A 166 19.78 -13.24 -0.98
N GLN A 167 20.24 -14.27 -0.27
CA GLN A 167 20.11 -14.37 1.18
C GLN A 167 21.11 -13.44 1.86
N VAL A 168 22.34 -13.38 1.35
CA VAL A 168 23.38 -12.46 1.84
C VAL A 168 22.96 -11.00 1.65
N GLU A 169 22.36 -10.66 0.51
CA GLU A 169 21.82 -9.32 0.26
C GLU A 169 20.67 -8.95 1.21
N ALA A 170 19.78 -9.91 1.50
CA ALA A 170 18.67 -9.68 2.43
C ALA A 170 19.15 -9.47 3.87
N GLU A 171 20.16 -10.22 4.31
CA GLU A 171 20.79 -10.07 5.62
C GLU A 171 21.50 -8.71 5.73
N TYR A 172 22.24 -8.30 4.68
CA TYR A 172 22.92 -7.00 4.64
C TYR A 172 21.94 -5.81 4.77
N ILE A 173 20.84 -5.84 4.01
CA ILE A 173 19.82 -4.78 4.08
C ILE A 173 19.21 -4.71 5.47
N THR A 174 18.95 -5.87 6.08
CA THR A 174 18.37 -5.95 7.43
C THR A 174 19.32 -5.34 8.47
N ASP A 175 20.61 -5.65 8.39
CA ASP A 175 21.62 -5.11 9.31
C ASP A 175 21.77 -3.59 9.16
N GLN A 176 21.75 -3.06 7.93
CA GLN A 176 21.76 -1.61 7.67
C GLN A 176 20.57 -0.89 8.29
N ILE A 177 19.38 -1.47 8.18
CA ILE A 177 18.17 -0.90 8.81
C ILE A 177 18.33 -0.91 10.35
N MET A 178 18.83 -2.01 10.91
CA MET A 178 19.01 -2.15 12.36
C MET A 178 20.07 -1.18 12.92
N MET A 179 21.16 -0.95 12.20
CA MET A 179 22.18 0.04 12.59
C MET A 179 21.63 1.47 12.61
N ASN A 180 20.78 1.82 11.64
CA ASN A 180 20.13 3.15 11.60
C ASN A 180 19.08 3.34 12.70
N LEU A 181 18.36 2.28 13.07
CA LEU A 181 17.34 2.33 14.12
C LEU A 181 17.94 2.33 15.54
N TYR A 182 19.12 1.74 15.73
CA TYR A 182 19.74 1.56 17.04
C TYR A 182 21.24 1.92 17.03
N PRO A 183 21.60 3.21 16.83
CA PRO A 183 23.00 3.63 16.73
C PRO A 183 23.83 3.37 18.01
N GLU A 184 23.16 3.33 19.17
CA GLU A 184 23.81 3.06 20.47
C GLU A 184 24.16 1.57 20.68
N ARG A 185 23.58 0.67 19.87
CA ARG A 185 23.87 -0.76 19.92
C ARG A 185 24.97 -1.06 18.91
N LYS A 186 26.16 -1.45 19.38
CA LYS A 186 27.21 -2.03 18.53
C LYS A 186 26.74 -3.38 17.98
N ILE A 187 25.97 -3.35 16.90
CA ILE A 187 25.53 -4.54 16.18
C ILE A 187 26.73 -5.01 15.35
N GLN A 188 27.27 -6.18 15.68
CA GLN A 188 28.31 -6.80 14.85
C GLN A 188 27.66 -7.43 13.62
N PRO A 189 28.16 -7.14 12.40
CA PRO A 189 27.63 -7.75 11.19
C PRO A 189 27.86 -9.26 11.19
N ARG A 190 26.86 -10.04 10.75
CA ARG A 190 26.89 -11.51 10.84
C ARG A 190 27.62 -12.23 9.70
N TRP A 191 28.13 -11.47 8.74
CA TRP A 191 28.67 -11.92 7.44
C TRP A 191 30.22 -11.96 7.35
N ILE A 192 30.94 -12.21 8.45
CA ILE A 192 32.42 -12.39 8.43
C ILE A 192 32.77 -13.85 8.16
#